data_AF-A0A841BK41-F1
#
_entry.id   AF-A0A841BK41-F1
#
_cell.length_a   1.000
_cell.length_b   1.000
_cell.length_c   1.000
_cell.angle_alpha   90.00
_cell.angle_beta   90.00
_cell.angle_gamma   90.00
#
_symmetry.space_group_name_H-M   'P 1'
#
loop_
_entity.id
_entity.type
_entity.pdbx_description
1 polymer ?
#
loop_
_entity_poly.entity_id
_entity_poly.type
_entity_poly.pdbx_seq_one_letter_code
_entity_poly.pdbx_strand_id
1 'polypeptide(L)'
;MRRTTKLDQWSQELQRARDPQELFGASAHHGTVRLLTMSGKIPFRSAVDGMTPREQSVIRHLLGRDEITLTPVDSPGLAACDVLLAHSALGKLTLHEPALGDHPDSEVVAGLALPDWLREMVDEEDRAARAAEDNERRQLEELLTGWVADGSLARRLEEVIDWVERVETVLVYIGRRIFSRSDSGSSTLIRDAVLPALRDRDPADWAPEERLFVAAIQLLFRTGRAVRFEEFNGRQLSAVGLRQVLLGRCAAYRTSLGAAPATDLSTATLAELAAIAGDLVPLVDGGDAMRYRRVNGLTYAKDEFLLPWPQHDRVLAEPAPAMLALASARRWDDGAADDAATWVRRMTGHALRSAADGLGVDDLQDVLQSIVLAAVVAGKADYGMSSGVRDLARLAQEAEGFGEGMQALKKPDFFCCVLPSAAMAEDLPEEEVTDILWQVAQRMMYNRWHFVPGNFDRAEVPRNRHYFFPPLVPDIGEWADLRHGGHSTARVRFTLRAPGAAMWLPPLSVGGKNYRGAYDIRLVRMDGPPFTVDDMRTASRFSALVDIFWREIAAHTDAHGGHAPVFTGFTAEWYAKTAWLDTVRSLGGGQ
;
A
#
# COMPACT_ATOMS: atom_id res chain seq x y z
N MET A 1 -6.68 9.35 29.82
CA MET A 1 -7.54 8.95 28.68
C MET A 1 -7.52 7.42 28.61
N ARG A 2 -8.64 6.70 28.63
CA ARG A 2 -8.63 5.22 28.50
C ARG A 2 -8.16 4.85 27.09
N ARG A 3 -7.12 4.02 26.94
CA ARG A 3 -6.73 3.43 25.64
C ARG A 3 -7.90 2.59 25.13
N THR A 4 -8.65 3.10 24.16
CA THR A 4 -9.64 2.32 23.41
C THR A 4 -8.90 1.22 22.65
N THR A 5 -9.33 -0.03 22.78
CA THR A 5 -8.66 -1.13 22.07
C THR A 5 -9.02 -1.11 20.59
N LYS A 6 -8.25 -1.84 19.76
CA LYS A 6 -8.49 -2.01 18.31
C LYS A 6 -9.94 -2.43 18.01
N LEU A 7 -10.47 -3.37 18.79
CA LEU A 7 -11.83 -3.88 18.63
C LEU A 7 -12.87 -2.81 18.94
N ASP A 8 -12.59 -1.91 19.89
CA ASP A 8 -13.52 -0.85 20.28
C ASP A 8 -13.67 0.21 19.18
N GLN A 9 -12.58 0.66 18.55
CA GLN A 9 -12.64 1.67 17.49
C GLN A 9 -13.38 1.14 16.25
N TRP A 10 -13.02 -0.05 15.77
CA TRP A 10 -13.68 -0.63 14.59
C TRP A 10 -15.15 -0.94 14.84
N SER A 11 -15.49 -1.49 16.02
CA SER A 11 -16.89 -1.79 16.36
C SER A 11 -17.74 -0.52 16.44
N GLN A 12 -17.18 0.58 16.95
CA GLN A 12 -17.86 1.88 16.95
C GLN A 12 -18.11 2.39 15.53
N GLU A 13 -17.17 2.22 14.59
CA GLU A 13 -17.38 2.61 13.19
C GLU A 13 -18.45 1.77 12.50
N LEU A 14 -18.50 0.46 12.78
CA LEU A 14 -19.60 -0.40 12.31
C LEU A 14 -20.94 0.05 12.88
N GLN A 15 -21.02 0.33 14.18
CA GLN A 15 -22.24 0.81 14.82
C GLN A 15 -22.72 2.14 14.22
N ARG A 16 -21.80 3.09 13.97
CA ARG A 16 -22.12 4.36 13.30
C ARG A 16 -22.65 4.16 11.89
N ALA A 17 -22.05 3.25 11.12
CA ALA A 17 -22.52 2.93 9.78
C ALA A 17 -23.93 2.30 9.81
N ARG A 18 -24.24 1.57 10.88
CA ARG A 18 -25.50 0.85 11.06
C ARG A 18 -26.56 1.61 11.89
N ASP A 19 -26.35 2.90 12.14
CA ASP A 19 -27.26 3.68 12.98
C ASP A 19 -28.71 3.62 12.44
N PRO A 20 -29.67 3.04 13.17
CA PRO A 20 -31.05 2.91 12.71
C PRO A 20 -31.70 4.23 12.31
N GLN A 21 -31.33 5.35 12.97
CA GLN A 21 -31.90 6.67 12.66
C GLN A 21 -31.46 7.20 11.30
N GLU A 22 -30.32 6.73 10.81
CA GLU A 22 -29.73 7.12 9.53
C GLU A 22 -30.04 6.10 8.42
N LEU A 23 -30.35 4.85 8.78
CA LEU A 23 -30.67 3.78 7.84
C LEU A 23 -32.15 3.75 7.44
N PHE A 24 -33.04 3.98 8.41
CA PHE A 24 -34.47 3.76 8.25
C PHE A 24 -35.23 5.09 8.21
N GLY A 25 -36.32 5.14 7.44
CA GLY A 25 -37.11 6.36 7.22
C GLY A 25 -36.65 7.20 6.02
N ALA A 26 -35.50 6.88 5.42
CA ALA A 26 -35.09 7.33 4.10
C ALA A 26 -35.33 6.23 3.04
N SER A 27 -34.98 6.54 1.79
CA SER A 27 -35.01 5.57 0.69
C SER A 27 -33.94 4.47 0.87
N ALA A 28 -34.22 3.31 0.29
CA ALA A 28 -33.34 2.14 0.42
C ALA A 28 -31.96 2.38 -0.18
N HIS A 29 -31.87 3.18 -1.24
CA HIS A 29 -30.59 3.51 -1.84
C HIS A 29 -29.71 4.33 -0.88
N HIS A 30 -30.29 5.26 -0.10
CA HIS A 30 -29.53 6.04 0.89
C HIS A 30 -28.92 5.12 1.95
N GLY A 31 -29.76 4.30 2.60
CA GLY A 31 -29.31 3.37 3.63
C GLY A 31 -28.30 2.36 3.09
N THR A 32 -28.53 1.83 1.88
CA THR A 32 -27.63 0.84 1.27
C THR A 32 -26.28 1.46 0.90
N VAL A 33 -26.25 2.67 0.33
CA VAL A 33 -24.98 3.38 0.05
C VAL A 33 -24.23 3.68 1.33
N ARG A 34 -24.92 4.09 2.40
CA ARG A 34 -24.30 4.33 3.70
C ARG A 34 -23.63 3.06 4.24
N LEU A 35 -24.35 1.94 4.25
CA LEU A 35 -23.82 0.64 4.68
C LEU A 35 -22.61 0.24 3.83
N LEU A 36 -22.76 0.29 2.51
CA LEU A 36 -21.75 -0.11 1.54
C LEU A 36 -20.45 0.70 1.66
N THR A 37 -20.57 2.01 1.89
CA THR A 37 -19.43 2.93 1.96
C THR A 37 -18.87 3.10 3.36
N MET A 38 -19.40 2.39 4.37
CA MET A 38 -19.07 2.59 5.79
C MET A 38 -19.20 4.08 6.18
N SER A 39 -20.33 4.69 5.83
CA SER A 39 -20.60 6.13 5.95
C SER A 39 -19.55 6.99 5.25
N GLY A 40 -19.24 6.68 3.98
CA GLY A 40 -18.34 7.45 3.13
C GLY A 40 -16.84 7.21 3.31
N LYS A 41 -16.42 6.29 4.21
CA LYS A 41 -15.00 5.95 4.40
C LYS A 41 -14.43 5.07 3.30
N ILE A 42 -15.28 4.36 2.58
CA ILE A 42 -14.92 3.57 1.39
C ILE A 42 -15.55 4.28 0.18
N PRO A 43 -14.78 4.63 -0.86
CA PRO A 43 -15.35 5.18 -2.08
C PRO A 43 -16.41 4.25 -2.67
N PHE A 44 -17.56 4.81 -3.07
CA PHE A 44 -18.71 4.05 -3.57
C PHE A 44 -18.32 3.01 -4.64
N ARG A 45 -17.56 3.43 -5.65
CA ARG A 45 -17.07 2.53 -6.72
C ARG A 45 -16.29 1.35 -6.14
N SER A 46 -15.31 1.62 -5.26
CA SER A 46 -14.48 0.56 -4.67
C SER A 46 -15.28 -0.41 -3.81
N ALA A 47 -16.36 0.05 -3.18
CA ALA A 47 -17.24 -0.80 -2.39
C ALA A 47 -18.15 -1.68 -3.28
N VAL A 48 -18.71 -1.11 -4.36
CA VAL A 48 -19.45 -1.86 -5.39
C VAL A 48 -18.57 -2.89 -6.08
N ASP A 49 -17.30 -2.57 -6.36
CA ASP A 49 -16.34 -3.51 -6.97
C ASP A 49 -16.11 -4.76 -6.10
N GLY A 50 -16.44 -4.73 -4.80
CA GLY A 50 -16.41 -5.89 -3.89
C GLY A 50 -17.63 -6.83 -4.00
N MET A 51 -18.70 -6.39 -4.65
CA MET A 51 -19.96 -7.11 -4.81
C MET A 51 -19.95 -7.98 -6.07
N THR A 52 -20.65 -9.11 -6.04
CA THR A 52 -20.89 -9.97 -7.21
C THR A 52 -21.73 -9.24 -8.27
N PRO A 53 -21.70 -9.65 -9.55
CA PRO A 53 -22.44 -8.97 -10.62
C PRO A 53 -23.93 -8.80 -10.32
N ARG A 54 -24.58 -9.82 -9.76
CA ARG A 54 -25.99 -9.77 -9.34
C ARG A 54 -26.24 -8.71 -8.27
N GLU A 55 -25.41 -8.69 -7.23
CA GLU A 55 -25.51 -7.67 -6.17
C GLU A 55 -25.28 -6.25 -6.72
N GLN A 56 -24.31 -6.07 -7.64
CA GLN A 56 -24.07 -4.79 -8.29
C GLN A 56 -25.30 -4.34 -9.12
N SER A 57 -25.99 -5.26 -9.79
CA SER A 57 -27.22 -4.98 -10.54
C SER A 57 -28.34 -4.50 -9.61
N VAL A 58 -28.54 -5.17 -8.47
CA VAL A 58 -29.48 -4.71 -7.42
C VAL A 58 -29.16 -3.29 -7.00
N ILE A 59 -27.90 -2.99 -6.63
CA ILE A 59 -27.50 -1.63 -6.25
C ILE A 59 -27.77 -0.62 -7.36
N ARG A 60 -27.40 -0.93 -8.61
CA ARG A 60 -27.58 -0.03 -9.75
C ARG A 60 -29.05 0.33 -9.96
N HIS A 61 -29.95 -0.65 -9.85
CA HIS A 61 -31.38 -0.42 -10.04
C HIS A 61 -32.08 0.21 -8.83
N LEU A 62 -31.48 0.15 -7.64
CA LEU A 62 -31.94 0.90 -6.46
C LEU A 62 -31.59 2.39 -6.53
N LEU A 63 -30.47 2.78 -7.15
CA LEU A 63 -30.03 4.17 -7.18
C LEU A 63 -31.11 5.09 -7.81
N GLY A 64 -31.49 6.14 -7.08
CA GLY A 64 -32.51 7.09 -7.51
C GLY A 64 -33.96 6.62 -7.32
N ARG A 65 -34.18 5.49 -6.63
CA ARG A 65 -35.51 5.01 -6.23
C ARG A 65 -35.80 5.43 -4.80
N ASP A 66 -36.75 6.34 -4.64
CA ASP A 66 -37.17 6.86 -3.34
C ASP A 66 -38.35 6.09 -2.74
N GLU A 67 -39.06 5.34 -3.59
CA GLU A 67 -40.22 4.54 -3.24
C GLU A 67 -39.89 3.21 -2.54
N ILE A 68 -38.65 2.75 -2.65
CA ILE A 68 -38.19 1.51 -2.03
C ILE A 68 -37.53 1.85 -0.70
N THR A 69 -37.83 1.11 0.37
CA THR A 69 -37.31 1.35 1.72
C THR A 69 -36.63 0.10 2.30
N LEU A 70 -35.69 0.30 3.23
CA LEU A 70 -35.11 -0.80 3.99
C LEU A 70 -36.06 -1.24 5.10
N THR A 71 -36.11 -2.55 5.32
CA THR A 71 -36.85 -3.18 6.42
C THR A 71 -35.89 -3.44 7.59
N PRO A 72 -36.18 -2.93 8.80
CA PRO A 72 -35.36 -3.20 9.99
C PRO A 72 -35.32 -4.69 10.35
N VAL A 73 -34.24 -5.13 10.99
CA VAL A 73 -34.03 -6.55 11.38
C VAL A 73 -35.06 -7.06 12.39
N ASP A 74 -35.58 -6.18 13.25
CA ASP A 74 -36.60 -6.51 14.25
C ASP A 74 -38.03 -6.41 13.70
N SER A 75 -38.18 -6.07 12.41
CA SER A 75 -39.48 -5.95 11.77
C SER A 75 -40.06 -7.32 11.42
N PRO A 76 -41.36 -7.57 11.69
CA PRO A 76 -42.04 -8.76 11.18
C PRO A 76 -41.98 -8.91 9.65
N GLY A 77 -41.80 -7.79 8.92
CA GLY A 77 -41.67 -7.77 7.46
C GLY A 77 -40.35 -8.33 6.92
N LEU A 78 -39.35 -8.58 7.77
CA LEU A 78 -38.04 -9.09 7.33
C LEU A 78 -38.16 -10.43 6.60
N ALA A 79 -39.02 -11.33 7.10
CA ALA A 79 -39.24 -12.65 6.51
C ALA A 79 -39.88 -12.60 5.11
N ALA A 80 -40.48 -11.46 4.74
CA ALA A 80 -41.07 -11.24 3.42
C ALA A 80 -40.13 -10.51 2.44
N CYS A 81 -38.91 -10.17 2.87
CA CYS A 81 -37.93 -9.51 2.01
C CYS A 81 -37.28 -10.49 1.05
N ASP A 82 -37.07 -10.06 -0.19
CA ASP A 82 -36.37 -10.83 -1.22
C ASP A 82 -34.88 -10.87 -0.99
N VAL A 83 -34.33 -9.75 -0.52
CA VAL A 83 -32.90 -9.56 -0.32
C VAL A 83 -32.62 -9.24 1.14
N LEU A 84 -31.65 -9.94 1.72
CA LEU A 84 -31.10 -9.66 3.04
C LEU A 84 -29.74 -8.98 2.88
N LEU A 85 -29.58 -7.83 3.53
CA LEU A 85 -28.31 -7.10 3.59
C LEU A 85 -27.54 -7.58 4.83
N ALA A 86 -26.31 -8.03 4.64
CA ALA A 86 -25.46 -8.51 5.72
C ALA A 86 -24.08 -7.83 5.72
N HIS A 87 -23.57 -7.52 6.92
CA HIS A 87 -22.22 -7.01 7.11
C HIS A 87 -21.32 -8.08 7.71
N SER A 88 -20.23 -8.39 7.03
CA SER A 88 -19.15 -9.19 7.60
C SER A 88 -18.51 -8.48 8.81
N ALA A 89 -17.71 -9.20 9.61
CA ALA A 89 -16.86 -8.60 10.64
C ALA A 89 -15.85 -7.59 10.05
N LEU A 90 -15.55 -7.70 8.75
CA LEU A 90 -14.76 -6.76 7.98
C LEU A 90 -15.60 -5.63 7.37
N GLY A 91 -16.86 -5.46 7.74
CA GLY A 91 -17.70 -4.34 7.26
C GLY A 91 -17.98 -4.33 5.77
N LYS A 92 -17.60 -5.39 5.05
CA LYS A 92 -18.09 -5.62 3.68
C LYS A 92 -19.58 -5.91 3.74
N LEU A 93 -20.36 -5.18 2.97
CA LEU A 93 -21.77 -5.43 2.71
C LEU A 93 -21.93 -6.51 1.62
N THR A 94 -22.80 -7.48 1.90
CA THR A 94 -23.27 -8.48 0.94
C THR A 94 -24.79 -8.51 0.92
N LEU A 95 -25.36 -8.85 -0.24
CA LEU A 95 -26.79 -8.96 -0.46
C LEU A 95 -27.09 -10.43 -0.76
N HIS A 96 -28.01 -11.03 -0.01
CA HIS A 96 -28.32 -12.46 -0.09
C HIS A 96 -29.79 -12.64 -0.47
N GLU A 97 -30.09 -13.65 -1.29
CA GLU A 97 -31.45 -13.97 -1.74
C GLU A 97 -31.87 -15.34 -1.21
N PRO A 98 -32.57 -15.41 -0.06
CA PRO A 98 -32.98 -16.66 0.57
C PRO A 98 -33.79 -17.59 -0.35
N ALA A 99 -34.59 -17.01 -1.26
CA ALA A 99 -35.39 -17.78 -2.22
C ALA A 99 -34.52 -18.61 -3.19
N LEU A 100 -33.26 -18.22 -3.39
CA LEU A 100 -32.26 -18.93 -4.21
C LEU A 100 -31.37 -19.85 -3.36
N GLY A 101 -31.67 -20.01 -2.07
CA GLY A 101 -30.83 -20.76 -1.12
C GLY A 101 -29.55 -20.03 -0.71
N ASP A 102 -29.41 -18.74 -1.05
CA ASP A 102 -28.29 -17.90 -0.62
C ASP A 102 -28.64 -17.23 0.72
N HIS A 103 -28.04 -17.75 1.79
CA HIS A 103 -28.25 -17.24 3.14
C HIS A 103 -26.96 -16.59 3.67
N PRO A 104 -27.07 -15.50 4.45
CA PRO A 104 -25.91 -14.83 5.02
C PRO A 104 -25.30 -15.64 6.17
N ASP A 105 -23.97 -15.83 6.13
CA ASP A 105 -23.18 -16.29 7.28
C ASP A 105 -22.74 -15.13 8.21
N SER A 106 -23.09 -13.90 7.81
CA SER A 106 -22.72 -12.65 8.48
C SER A 106 -23.93 -11.99 9.13
N GLU A 107 -23.69 -10.94 9.93
CA GLU A 107 -24.75 -10.24 10.64
C GLU A 107 -25.68 -9.53 9.66
N VAL A 108 -26.95 -9.93 9.65
CA VAL A 108 -28.01 -9.25 8.89
C VAL A 108 -28.26 -7.89 9.51
N VAL A 109 -28.27 -6.84 8.68
CA VAL A 109 -28.44 -5.44 9.11
C VAL A 109 -29.72 -4.80 8.58
N ALA A 110 -30.29 -5.34 7.50
CA ALA A 110 -31.57 -4.91 6.96
C ALA A 110 -32.13 -5.95 5.97
N GLY A 111 -33.43 -5.86 5.69
CA GLY A 111 -34.07 -6.51 4.54
C GLY A 111 -34.47 -5.51 3.47
N LEU A 112 -34.64 -6.01 2.26
CA LEU A 112 -35.05 -5.23 1.10
C LEU A 112 -36.06 -6.05 0.28
N ALA A 113 -37.27 -5.51 0.14
CA ALA A 113 -38.30 -6.07 -0.73
C ALA A 113 -38.20 -5.44 -2.12
N LEU A 114 -38.05 -6.27 -3.15
CA LEU A 114 -37.92 -5.83 -4.53
C LEU A 114 -39.27 -5.99 -5.25
N PRO A 115 -39.74 -4.97 -5.98
CA PRO A 115 -40.85 -5.14 -6.91
C PRO A 115 -40.52 -6.16 -8.01
N ASP A 116 -41.54 -6.85 -8.56
CA ASP A 116 -41.36 -7.85 -9.63
C ASP A 116 -40.53 -7.34 -10.81
N TRP A 117 -40.86 -6.16 -11.33
CA TRP A 117 -40.17 -5.57 -12.47
C TRP A 117 -38.67 -5.34 -12.21
N LEU A 118 -38.29 -5.05 -10.96
CA LEU A 118 -36.89 -4.83 -10.60
C LEU A 118 -36.15 -6.16 -10.49
N ARG A 119 -36.81 -7.21 -9.98
CA ARG A 119 -36.26 -8.59 -9.98
C ARG A 119 -36.00 -9.06 -11.41
N GLU A 120 -36.94 -8.85 -12.32
CA GLU A 120 -36.78 -9.21 -13.74
C GLU A 120 -35.59 -8.50 -14.39
N MET A 121 -35.40 -7.20 -14.12
CA MET A 121 -34.26 -6.44 -14.62
C MET A 121 -32.93 -6.98 -14.07
N VAL A 122 -32.86 -7.27 -12.77
CA VAL A 122 -31.68 -7.87 -12.14
C VAL A 122 -31.36 -9.24 -12.74
N ASP A 123 -32.37 -10.07 -12.97
CA ASP A 123 -32.21 -11.39 -13.58
C ASP A 123 -31.72 -11.34 -15.03
N GLU A 124 -32.15 -10.33 -15.79
CA GLU A 124 -31.68 -10.10 -17.16
C GLU A 124 -30.21 -9.67 -17.19
N GLU A 125 -29.83 -8.69 -16.37
CA GLU A 125 -28.45 -8.22 -16.28
C GLU A 125 -27.50 -9.31 -15.75
N ASP A 126 -27.90 -10.09 -14.73
CA ASP A 126 -27.07 -11.18 -14.20
C ASP A 126 -26.83 -12.27 -15.24
N ARG A 127 -27.85 -12.62 -16.04
CA ARG A 127 -27.68 -13.57 -17.15
C ARG A 127 -26.67 -13.06 -18.19
N ALA A 128 -26.77 -11.79 -18.58
CA ALA A 128 -25.82 -11.18 -19.52
C ALA A 128 -24.40 -11.13 -18.93
N ALA A 129 -24.26 -10.77 -17.65
CA ALA A 129 -22.98 -10.70 -16.96
C ALA A 129 -22.31 -12.07 -16.84
N ARG A 130 -23.06 -13.12 -16.52
CA ARG A 130 -22.55 -14.51 -16.48
C ARG A 130 -22.06 -14.98 -17.84
N ALA A 131 -22.83 -14.72 -18.91
CA ALA A 131 -22.41 -15.09 -20.26
C ALA A 131 -21.09 -14.39 -20.68
N ALA A 132 -20.92 -13.11 -20.32
CA ALA A 132 -19.68 -12.38 -20.55
C ALA A 132 -18.51 -12.93 -19.72
N GLU A 133 -18.75 -13.25 -18.44
CA GLU A 133 -17.75 -13.86 -17.56
C GLU A 133 -17.30 -15.23 -18.06
N ASP A 134 -18.23 -16.09 -18.47
CA ASP A 134 -17.93 -17.40 -19.04
C ASP A 134 -17.09 -17.28 -20.32
N ASN A 135 -17.41 -16.29 -21.17
CA ASN A 135 -16.65 -16.03 -22.38
C ASN A 135 -15.19 -15.67 -22.10
N GLU A 136 -14.95 -14.71 -21.19
CA GLU A 136 -13.59 -14.27 -20.84
C GLU A 136 -12.81 -15.32 -20.05
N ARG A 137 -13.51 -16.08 -19.18
CA ARG A 137 -12.90 -17.14 -18.38
C ARG A 137 -12.27 -18.24 -19.24
N ARG A 138 -12.82 -18.52 -20.43
CA ARG A 138 -12.22 -19.47 -21.38
C ARG A 138 -10.76 -19.16 -21.70
N GLN A 139 -10.37 -17.88 -21.80
CA GLN A 139 -8.97 -17.51 -22.04
C GLN A 139 -8.06 -17.92 -20.87
N LEU A 140 -8.54 -17.83 -19.63
CA LEU A 140 -7.78 -18.26 -18.45
C LEU A 140 -7.69 -19.79 -18.37
N GLU A 141 -8.76 -20.51 -18.72
CA GLU A 141 -8.75 -21.97 -18.81
C GLU A 141 -7.83 -22.48 -19.92
N GLU A 142 -7.80 -21.81 -21.07
CA GLU A 142 -6.87 -22.10 -22.17
C GLU A 142 -5.41 -21.91 -21.73
N LEU A 143 -5.11 -20.83 -20.98
CA LEU A 143 -3.79 -20.61 -20.41
C LEU A 143 -3.39 -21.72 -19.44
N LEU A 144 -4.28 -22.11 -18.53
CA LEU A 144 -4.04 -23.20 -17.58
C LEU A 144 -3.82 -24.53 -18.30
N THR A 145 -4.65 -24.84 -19.30
CA THR A 145 -4.51 -26.04 -20.13
C THR A 145 -3.16 -26.07 -20.85
N GLY A 146 -2.72 -24.92 -21.37
CA GLY A 146 -1.39 -24.75 -21.93
C GLY A 146 -0.28 -25.06 -20.92
N TRP A 147 -0.41 -24.60 -19.67
CA TRP A 147 0.57 -24.86 -18.61
C TRP A 147 0.60 -26.32 -18.15
N VAL A 148 -0.52 -27.03 -18.26
CA VAL A 148 -0.56 -28.48 -18.05
C VAL A 148 0.17 -29.19 -19.18
N ALA A 149 -0.16 -28.84 -20.43
CA ALA A 149 0.41 -29.46 -21.62
C ALA A 149 1.94 -29.27 -21.73
N ASP A 150 2.44 -28.10 -21.35
CA ASP A 150 3.89 -27.79 -21.37
C ASP A 150 4.64 -28.19 -20.08
N GLY A 151 3.93 -28.71 -19.07
CA GLY A 151 4.50 -29.12 -17.78
C GLY A 151 4.90 -27.95 -16.86
N SER A 152 4.54 -26.71 -17.18
CA SER A 152 4.93 -25.53 -16.39
C SER A 152 3.99 -25.19 -15.24
N LEU A 153 2.82 -25.85 -15.12
CA LEU A 153 1.81 -25.55 -14.10
C LEU A 153 2.37 -25.59 -12.67
N ALA A 154 3.11 -26.66 -12.32
CA ALA A 154 3.65 -26.82 -10.96
C ALA A 154 4.57 -25.65 -10.58
N ARG A 155 5.47 -25.26 -11.48
CA ARG A 155 6.38 -24.12 -11.28
C ARG A 155 5.59 -22.82 -11.10
N ARG A 156 4.54 -22.60 -11.90
CA ARG A 156 3.71 -21.39 -11.83
C ARG A 156 2.84 -21.32 -10.58
N LEU A 157 2.39 -22.46 -10.09
CA LEU A 157 1.68 -22.55 -8.81
C LEU A 157 2.63 -22.17 -7.66
N GLU A 158 3.86 -22.70 -7.64
CA GLU A 158 4.86 -22.32 -6.63
C GLU A 158 5.19 -20.83 -6.67
N GLU A 159 5.26 -20.23 -7.86
CA GLU A 159 5.40 -18.79 -8.02
C GLU A 159 4.25 -18.02 -7.37
N VAL A 160 2.99 -18.41 -7.63
CA VAL A 160 1.83 -17.74 -7.03
C VAL A 160 1.82 -17.89 -5.51
N ILE A 161 2.16 -19.08 -5.00
CA ILE A 161 2.28 -19.34 -3.56
C ILE A 161 3.33 -18.41 -2.95
N ASP A 162 4.55 -18.38 -3.52
CA ASP A 162 5.61 -17.51 -3.03
C ASP A 162 5.17 -16.05 -3.09
N TRP A 163 4.64 -15.55 -4.21
CA TRP A 163 4.25 -14.14 -4.32
C TRP A 163 3.19 -13.72 -3.30
N VAL A 164 2.18 -14.55 -3.06
CA VAL A 164 1.13 -14.31 -2.06
C VAL A 164 1.72 -14.26 -0.64
N GLU A 165 2.74 -15.06 -0.34
CA GLU A 165 3.45 -15.05 0.95
C GLU A 165 4.38 -13.83 1.13
N ARG A 166 4.72 -13.10 0.07
CA ARG A 166 5.68 -11.98 0.09
C ARG A 166 5.04 -10.59 -0.02
N VAL A 167 3.72 -10.48 0.07
CA VAL A 167 3.03 -9.19 0.26
C VAL A 167 2.61 -8.97 1.72
N GLU A 168 2.05 -7.83 2.08
CA GLU A 168 1.54 -7.64 3.45
C GLU A 168 0.14 -8.23 3.59
N THR A 169 -0.75 -7.96 2.63
CA THR A 169 -2.15 -8.37 2.69
C THR A 169 -2.67 -8.79 1.32
N VAL A 170 -3.40 -9.91 1.29
CA VAL A 170 -4.27 -10.33 0.18
C VAL A 170 -5.70 -10.44 0.72
N LEU A 171 -6.66 -9.85 0.04
CA LEU A 171 -8.09 -9.94 0.37
C LEU A 171 -8.91 -9.89 -0.91
N VAL A 172 -8.95 -10.98 -1.67
CA VAL A 172 -9.62 -11.05 -2.97
C VAL A 172 -10.90 -11.86 -2.85
N TYR A 173 -11.96 -11.37 -3.48
CA TYR A 173 -13.23 -12.10 -3.59
C TYR A 173 -13.35 -12.72 -4.98
N ILE A 174 -13.83 -13.95 -5.07
CA ILE A 174 -14.26 -14.56 -6.33
C ILE A 174 -15.62 -15.19 -6.07
N GLY A 175 -16.67 -14.52 -6.56
CA GLY A 175 -18.04 -14.83 -6.16
C GLY A 175 -18.21 -14.61 -4.66
N ARG A 176 -18.65 -15.67 -3.96
CA ARG A 176 -18.78 -15.71 -2.49
C ARG A 176 -17.50 -16.15 -1.78
N ARG A 177 -16.53 -16.73 -2.49
CA ARG A 177 -15.29 -17.26 -1.87
C ARG A 177 -14.28 -16.14 -1.63
N ILE A 178 -13.56 -16.26 -0.51
CA ILE A 178 -12.53 -15.29 -0.09
C ILE A 178 -11.15 -15.96 -0.17
N PHE A 179 -10.23 -15.33 -0.91
CA PHE A 179 -8.81 -15.65 -0.94
C PHE A 179 -8.08 -14.58 -0.14
N SER A 180 -7.71 -14.92 1.09
CA SER A 180 -7.19 -13.95 2.04
C SER A 180 -5.93 -14.40 2.76
N ARG A 181 -5.07 -13.42 2.99
CA ARG A 181 -3.95 -13.43 3.92
C ARG A 181 -3.93 -12.04 4.56
N SER A 182 -4.35 -11.95 5.81
CA SER A 182 -4.40 -10.67 6.54
C SER A 182 -4.25 -10.90 8.03
N ASP A 183 -3.59 -9.96 8.72
CA ASP A 183 -3.50 -9.91 10.19
C ASP A 183 -4.81 -9.46 10.85
N SER A 184 -5.80 -9.02 10.08
CA SER A 184 -7.05 -8.41 10.57
C SER A 184 -8.32 -9.20 10.25
N GLY A 185 -8.21 -10.33 9.54
CA GLY A 185 -9.37 -11.08 9.03
C GLY A 185 -9.12 -12.58 8.85
N SER A 186 -9.91 -13.22 7.95
CA SER A 186 -9.66 -14.60 7.55
C SER A 186 -8.30 -14.72 6.86
N SER A 187 -7.65 -15.88 7.00
CA SER A 187 -6.38 -16.19 6.34
C SER A 187 -6.52 -17.51 5.60
N THR A 188 -7.36 -17.55 4.57
CA THR A 188 -7.66 -18.79 3.83
C THR A 188 -6.44 -19.31 3.06
N LEU A 189 -5.57 -18.41 2.60
CA LEU A 189 -4.39 -18.76 1.82
C LEU A 189 -3.30 -19.44 2.67
N ILE A 190 -3.13 -19.01 3.93
CA ILE A 190 -2.13 -19.59 4.85
C ILE A 190 -2.76 -20.64 5.76
N ARG A 191 -3.78 -20.27 6.55
CA ARG A 191 -4.33 -21.13 7.61
C ARG A 191 -5.04 -22.35 7.02
N ASP A 192 -5.84 -22.12 5.98
CA ASP A 192 -6.60 -23.18 5.33
C ASP A 192 -5.81 -23.78 4.14
N ALA A 193 -4.58 -23.28 3.91
CA ALA A 193 -3.61 -23.76 2.93
C ALA A 193 -4.21 -23.98 1.53
N VAL A 194 -5.13 -23.11 1.10
CA VAL A 194 -5.90 -23.28 -0.15
C VAL A 194 -4.98 -23.48 -1.35
N LEU A 195 -3.92 -22.68 -1.50
CA LEU A 195 -3.00 -22.81 -2.63
C LEU A 195 -2.05 -24.01 -2.48
N PRO A 196 -1.38 -24.23 -1.32
CA PRO A 196 -0.61 -25.46 -1.10
C PRO A 196 -1.38 -26.75 -1.39
N ALA A 197 -2.66 -26.82 -1.05
CA ALA A 197 -3.50 -28.01 -1.28
C ALA A 197 -3.75 -28.32 -2.77
N LEU A 198 -3.52 -27.37 -3.67
CA LEU A 198 -3.65 -27.58 -5.12
C LEU A 198 -2.52 -28.46 -5.69
N ARG A 199 -1.39 -28.59 -4.98
CA ARG A 199 -0.24 -29.41 -5.42
C ARG A 199 -0.59 -30.87 -5.63
N ASP A 200 -1.46 -31.38 -4.76
CA ASP A 200 -1.77 -32.81 -4.66
C ASP A 200 -3.09 -33.17 -5.39
N ARG A 201 -3.69 -32.21 -6.10
CA ARG A 201 -4.98 -32.37 -6.81
C ARG A 201 -4.76 -32.25 -8.31
N ASP A 202 -5.48 -33.07 -9.07
CA ASP A 202 -5.54 -32.91 -10.52
C ASP A 202 -6.11 -31.52 -10.87
N PRO A 203 -5.53 -30.78 -11.82
CA PRO A 203 -6.06 -29.48 -12.24
C PRO A 203 -7.53 -29.50 -12.67
N ALA A 204 -8.02 -30.63 -13.20
CA ALA A 204 -9.43 -30.81 -13.54
C ALA A 204 -10.35 -30.79 -12.31
N ASP A 205 -9.83 -31.16 -11.13
CA ASP A 205 -10.56 -31.17 -9.86
C ASP A 205 -10.50 -29.82 -9.14
N TRP A 206 -9.73 -28.84 -9.63
CA TRP A 206 -9.68 -27.50 -9.04
C TRP A 206 -11.03 -26.80 -9.20
N ALA A 207 -11.48 -26.09 -8.17
CA ALA A 207 -12.69 -25.29 -8.27
C ALA A 207 -12.49 -24.16 -9.30
N PRO A 208 -13.54 -23.70 -10.01
CA PRO A 208 -13.42 -22.61 -10.98
C PRO A 208 -12.78 -21.34 -10.41
N GLU A 209 -13.03 -21.02 -9.14
CA GLU A 209 -12.42 -19.88 -8.46
C GLU A 209 -10.92 -20.07 -8.21
N GLU A 210 -10.47 -21.30 -7.95
CA GLU A 210 -9.05 -21.63 -7.74
C GLU A 210 -8.27 -21.47 -9.05
N ARG A 211 -8.82 -21.98 -10.15
CA ARG A 211 -8.28 -21.82 -11.50
C ARG A 211 -8.18 -20.35 -11.88
N LEU A 212 -9.27 -19.61 -11.72
CA LEU A 212 -9.31 -18.17 -12.00
C LEU A 212 -8.26 -17.43 -11.18
N PHE A 213 -8.17 -17.69 -9.87
CA PHE A 213 -7.18 -17.05 -9.00
C PHE A 213 -5.75 -17.31 -9.48
N VAL A 214 -5.35 -18.58 -9.68
CA VAL A 214 -3.98 -18.92 -10.09
C VAL A 214 -3.61 -18.28 -11.43
N ALA A 215 -4.51 -18.36 -12.42
CA ALA A 215 -4.27 -17.79 -13.74
C ALA A 215 -4.20 -16.25 -13.71
N ALA A 216 -5.14 -15.60 -13.02
CA ALA A 216 -5.21 -14.15 -12.94
C ALA A 216 -4.01 -13.54 -12.19
N ILE A 217 -3.56 -14.16 -11.08
CA ILE A 217 -2.40 -13.67 -10.32
C ILE A 217 -1.11 -13.74 -11.15
N GLN A 218 -0.94 -14.81 -11.95
CA GLN A 218 0.16 -14.93 -12.91
C GLN A 218 0.17 -13.79 -13.93
N LEU A 219 -1.00 -13.42 -14.48
CA LEU A 219 -1.10 -12.29 -15.41
C LEU A 219 -0.84 -10.95 -14.72
N LEU A 220 -1.46 -10.71 -13.57
CA LEU A 220 -1.31 -9.46 -12.81
C LEU A 220 0.15 -9.21 -12.42
N PHE A 221 0.87 -10.23 -11.95
CA PHE A 221 2.26 -10.09 -11.56
C PHE A 221 3.15 -9.59 -12.71
N ARG A 222 2.87 -10.00 -13.96
CA ARG A 222 3.62 -9.55 -15.14
C ARG A 222 3.47 -8.06 -15.43
N THR A 223 2.39 -7.44 -14.97
CA THR A 223 2.12 -6.00 -15.18
C THR A 223 2.83 -5.06 -14.20
N GLY A 224 3.57 -5.58 -13.21
CA GLY A 224 4.22 -4.75 -12.20
C GLY A 224 4.50 -5.40 -10.84
N ARG A 225 4.77 -6.72 -10.83
CA ARG A 225 5.05 -7.58 -9.67
C ARG A 225 3.87 -7.68 -8.69
N ALA A 226 4.15 -8.07 -7.45
CA ALA A 226 3.16 -8.50 -6.48
C ALA A 226 2.13 -7.44 -6.07
N VAL A 227 2.47 -6.15 -6.17
CA VAL A 227 1.51 -5.11 -5.80
C VAL A 227 0.30 -5.05 -6.74
N ARG A 228 0.38 -5.68 -7.91
CA ARG A 228 -0.70 -5.67 -8.90
C ARG A 228 -1.92 -6.45 -8.49
N PHE A 229 -1.75 -7.53 -7.73
CA PHE A 229 -2.91 -8.24 -7.21
C PHE A 229 -3.43 -7.64 -5.90
N GLU A 230 -2.65 -6.81 -5.20
CA GLU A 230 -3.16 -6.00 -4.07
C GLU A 230 -4.16 -4.91 -4.52
N GLU A 231 -4.23 -4.62 -5.82
CA GLU A 231 -5.26 -3.73 -6.40
C GLU A 231 -6.67 -4.37 -6.40
N PHE A 232 -6.73 -5.70 -6.25
CA PHE A 232 -7.97 -6.45 -6.08
C PHE A 232 -8.32 -6.70 -4.61
N ASN A 233 -7.52 -6.17 -3.66
CA ASN A 233 -7.89 -6.23 -2.25
C ASN A 233 -9.23 -5.52 -2.03
N GLY A 234 -10.16 -6.18 -1.34
CA GLY A 234 -11.50 -5.69 -1.13
C GLY A 234 -12.45 -5.85 -2.32
N ARG A 235 -12.00 -6.42 -3.46
CA ARG A 235 -12.74 -6.45 -4.74
C ARG A 235 -13.01 -7.85 -5.25
N GLN A 236 -14.00 -7.97 -6.13
CA GLN A 236 -14.19 -9.14 -6.97
C GLN A 236 -13.08 -9.23 -8.01
N LEU A 237 -12.46 -10.39 -8.08
CA LEU A 237 -11.61 -10.80 -9.19
C LEU A 237 -12.43 -11.71 -10.11
N SER A 238 -12.76 -11.18 -11.28
CA SER A 238 -13.46 -11.90 -12.35
C SER A 238 -12.65 -11.80 -13.65
N ALA A 239 -12.91 -12.67 -14.61
CA ALA A 239 -12.21 -12.62 -15.90
C ALA A 239 -12.54 -11.33 -16.67
N VAL A 240 -13.81 -10.89 -16.64
CA VAL A 240 -14.23 -9.61 -17.21
C VAL A 240 -13.56 -8.44 -16.49
N GLY A 241 -13.52 -8.46 -15.15
CA GLY A 241 -12.88 -7.41 -14.35
C GLY A 241 -11.38 -7.32 -14.62
N LEU A 242 -10.70 -8.46 -14.74
CA LEU A 242 -9.29 -8.53 -15.12
C LEU A 242 -9.06 -7.90 -16.51
N ARG A 243 -9.88 -8.24 -17.50
CA ARG A 243 -9.80 -7.63 -18.84
C ARG A 243 -9.93 -6.12 -18.78
N GLN A 244 -10.94 -5.61 -18.07
CA GLN A 244 -11.18 -4.18 -17.92
C GLN A 244 -10.01 -3.44 -17.27
N VAL A 245 -9.43 -4.02 -16.22
CA VAL A 245 -8.25 -3.46 -15.54
C VAL A 245 -7.05 -3.42 -16.48
N LEU A 246 -6.76 -4.51 -17.20
CA LEU A 246 -5.63 -4.57 -18.14
C LEU A 246 -5.80 -3.60 -19.31
N LEU A 247 -7.00 -3.52 -19.89
CA LEU A 247 -7.34 -2.57 -20.96
C LEU A 247 -7.18 -1.11 -20.48
N GLY A 248 -7.78 -0.79 -19.34
CA GLY A 248 -7.70 0.54 -18.75
C GLY A 248 -6.26 0.95 -18.46
N ARG A 249 -5.43 0.02 -17.98
CA ARG A 249 -4.01 0.23 -17.73
C ARG A 249 -3.22 0.49 -19.02
N CYS A 250 -3.38 -0.37 -20.03
CA CYS A 250 -2.72 -0.18 -21.33
C CYS A 250 -3.09 1.18 -21.94
N ALA A 251 -4.38 1.55 -21.89
CA ALA A 251 -4.87 2.82 -22.40
C ALA A 251 -4.32 4.02 -21.61
N ALA A 252 -4.29 3.94 -20.28
CA ALA A 252 -3.77 5.02 -19.43
C ALA A 252 -2.27 5.24 -19.65
N TYR A 253 -1.47 4.16 -19.71
CA TYR A 253 -0.04 4.25 -19.96
C TYR A 253 0.28 4.78 -21.37
N ARG A 254 -0.42 4.31 -22.40
CA ARG A 254 -0.26 4.83 -23.77
C ARG A 254 -0.62 6.31 -23.85
N THR A 255 -1.74 6.71 -23.23
CA THR A 255 -2.15 8.12 -23.15
C THR A 255 -1.09 8.97 -22.46
N SER A 256 -0.52 8.51 -21.34
CA SER A 256 0.51 9.26 -20.62
C SER A 256 1.83 9.40 -21.39
N LEU A 257 2.09 8.49 -22.33
CA LEU A 257 3.23 8.54 -23.24
C LEU A 257 2.93 9.32 -24.54
N GLY A 258 1.75 9.93 -24.66
CA GLY A 258 1.33 10.67 -25.85
C GLY A 258 1.06 9.78 -27.07
N ALA A 259 0.90 8.47 -26.88
CA ALA A 259 0.59 7.54 -27.96
C ALA A 259 -0.89 7.62 -28.35
N ALA A 260 -1.18 7.41 -29.64
CA ALA A 260 -2.54 7.39 -30.15
C ALA A 260 -3.38 6.25 -29.54
N PRO A 261 -4.72 6.40 -29.45
CA PRO A 261 -5.61 5.31 -29.09
C PRO A 261 -5.40 4.13 -30.03
N ALA A 262 -5.14 2.98 -29.47
CA ALA A 262 -4.70 1.84 -30.25
C ALA A 262 -5.85 0.84 -30.41
N THR A 263 -6.13 0.47 -31.66
CA THR A 263 -7.21 -0.44 -32.03
C THR A 263 -6.90 -1.89 -31.68
N ASP A 264 -5.62 -2.24 -31.54
CA ASP A 264 -5.08 -3.56 -31.20
C ASP A 264 -5.54 -4.08 -29.84
N LEU A 265 -5.78 -3.20 -28.87
CA LEU A 265 -6.17 -3.60 -27.50
C LEU A 265 -7.51 -4.33 -27.46
N SER A 266 -8.43 -3.99 -28.37
CA SER A 266 -9.79 -4.54 -28.35
C SER A 266 -9.84 -6.04 -28.66
N THR A 267 -8.91 -6.53 -29.48
CA THR A 267 -8.83 -7.95 -29.89
C THR A 267 -7.73 -8.73 -29.17
N ALA A 268 -6.86 -8.04 -28.41
CA ALA A 268 -5.81 -8.69 -27.64
C ALA A 268 -6.38 -9.62 -26.55
N THR A 269 -5.71 -10.75 -26.36
CA THR A 269 -5.95 -11.71 -25.27
C THR A 269 -5.53 -11.13 -23.92
N LEU A 270 -5.99 -11.72 -22.82
CA LEU A 270 -5.57 -11.34 -21.47
C LEU A 270 -4.04 -11.41 -21.27
N ALA A 271 -3.39 -12.43 -21.85
CA ALA A 271 -1.94 -12.59 -21.75
C ALA A 271 -1.18 -11.49 -22.53
N GLU A 272 -1.64 -11.14 -23.71
CA GLU A 272 -1.07 -10.05 -24.52
C GLU A 272 -1.26 -8.69 -23.83
N LEU A 273 -2.46 -8.42 -23.30
CA LEU A 273 -2.72 -7.19 -22.55
C LEU A 273 -1.81 -7.07 -21.31
N ALA A 274 -1.60 -8.17 -20.59
CA ALA A 274 -0.69 -8.19 -19.44
C ALA A 274 0.78 -7.93 -19.85
N ALA A 275 1.23 -8.51 -20.97
CA ALA A 275 2.56 -8.26 -21.51
C ALA A 275 2.73 -6.79 -21.94
N ILE A 276 1.79 -6.25 -22.72
CA ILE A 276 1.78 -4.85 -23.15
C ILE A 276 1.82 -3.92 -21.93
N ALA A 277 0.98 -4.16 -20.93
CA ALA A 277 0.97 -3.35 -19.71
C ALA A 277 2.34 -3.39 -19.00
N GLY A 278 2.97 -4.57 -18.91
CA GLY A 278 4.31 -4.75 -18.33
C GLY A 278 5.40 -3.99 -19.07
N ASP A 279 5.42 -4.08 -20.40
CA ASP A 279 6.41 -3.42 -21.27
C ASP A 279 6.29 -1.88 -21.22
N LEU A 280 5.08 -1.36 -20.98
CA LEU A 280 4.83 0.07 -20.87
C LEU A 280 5.28 0.66 -19.51
N VAL A 281 5.36 -0.13 -18.43
CA VAL A 281 5.74 0.37 -17.09
C VAL A 281 7.07 1.13 -17.09
N PRO A 282 8.20 0.56 -17.59
CA PRO A 282 9.48 1.28 -17.56
C PRO A 282 9.47 2.55 -18.42
N LEU A 283 8.68 2.58 -19.50
CA LEU A 283 8.54 3.77 -20.34
C LEU A 283 7.79 4.88 -19.58
N VAL A 284 6.72 4.53 -18.88
CA VAL A 284 5.96 5.48 -18.04
C VAL A 284 6.83 6.00 -16.90
N ASP A 285 7.54 5.12 -16.20
CA ASP A 285 8.43 5.49 -15.09
C ASP A 285 9.60 6.40 -15.54
N GLY A 286 10.07 6.22 -16.78
CA GLY A 286 11.09 7.05 -17.41
C GLY A 286 10.57 8.32 -18.07
N GLY A 287 9.26 8.55 -18.10
CA GLY A 287 8.62 9.71 -18.75
C GLY A 287 8.26 10.83 -17.78
N ASP A 288 7.35 11.71 -18.24
CA ASP A 288 6.81 12.85 -17.48
C ASP A 288 5.58 12.50 -16.65
N ALA A 289 5.21 11.22 -16.57
CA ALA A 289 4.21 10.73 -15.64
C ALA A 289 4.88 10.11 -14.41
N MET A 290 4.25 10.26 -13.25
CA MET A 290 4.58 9.52 -12.05
C MET A 290 3.42 8.59 -11.68
N ARG A 291 3.71 7.31 -11.52
CA ARG A 291 2.78 6.37 -10.90
C ARG A 291 2.75 6.60 -9.40
N TYR A 292 1.55 6.61 -8.83
CA TYR A 292 1.34 6.60 -7.38
C TYR A 292 0.11 5.79 -7.03
N ARG A 293 -0.11 5.57 -5.73
CA ARG A 293 -1.26 4.81 -5.26
C ARG A 293 -2.10 5.54 -4.21
N ARG A 294 -3.37 5.17 -4.14
CA ARG A 294 -4.21 5.42 -2.97
C ARG A 294 -4.55 4.10 -2.30
N VAL A 295 -4.45 4.05 -0.98
CA VAL A 295 -4.68 2.85 -0.18
C VAL A 295 -5.81 3.11 0.79
N ASN A 296 -6.84 2.29 0.74
CA ASN A 296 -7.91 2.34 1.74
C ASN A 296 -7.63 1.33 2.85
N GLY A 297 -7.41 1.81 4.08
CA GLY A 297 -7.06 0.98 5.24
C GLY A 297 -8.15 0.01 5.66
N LEU A 298 -9.42 0.22 5.25
CA LEU A 298 -10.53 -0.67 5.57
C LEU A 298 -10.62 -1.88 4.63
N THR A 299 -10.32 -1.68 3.35
CA THR A 299 -10.44 -2.73 2.31
C THR A 299 -9.09 -3.29 1.88
N TYR A 300 -7.99 -2.63 2.24
CA TYR A 300 -6.63 -2.87 1.75
C TYR A 300 -6.44 -2.66 0.24
N ALA A 301 -7.47 -2.16 -0.45
CA ALA A 301 -7.42 -1.85 -1.87
C ALA A 301 -6.30 -0.83 -2.13
N LYS A 302 -5.46 -1.12 -3.12
CA LYS A 302 -4.42 -0.21 -3.59
C LYS A 302 -4.73 0.20 -5.02
N ASP A 303 -5.19 1.42 -5.23
CA ASP A 303 -5.49 1.94 -6.56
C ASP A 303 -4.29 2.67 -7.14
N GLU A 304 -3.87 2.28 -8.35
CA GLU A 304 -2.82 3.01 -9.07
C GLU A 304 -3.40 4.16 -9.90
N PHE A 305 -2.72 5.29 -9.86
CA PHE A 305 -3.01 6.48 -10.65
C PHE A 305 -1.75 6.99 -11.34
N LEU A 306 -1.95 7.73 -12.42
CA LEU A 306 -0.90 8.46 -13.13
C LEU A 306 -1.05 9.94 -12.85
N LEU A 307 0.05 10.57 -12.44
CA LEU A 307 0.15 12.00 -12.26
C LEU A 307 1.06 12.59 -13.33
N PRO A 308 0.57 13.49 -14.20
CA PRO A 308 1.45 14.33 -15.01
C PRO A 308 2.32 15.18 -14.07
N TRP A 309 3.63 14.92 -14.12
CA TRP A 309 4.62 15.61 -13.31
C TRP A 309 5.97 15.56 -14.01
N PRO A 310 6.32 16.60 -14.79
CA PRO A 310 7.57 16.66 -15.54
C PRO A 310 8.79 16.41 -14.65
N GLN A 311 9.81 15.75 -15.19
CA GLN A 311 10.99 15.36 -14.40
C GLN A 311 11.71 16.54 -13.74
N HIS A 312 11.78 17.69 -14.41
CA HIS A 312 12.40 18.89 -13.88
C HIS A 312 11.66 19.49 -12.66
N ASP A 313 10.37 19.18 -12.50
CA ASP A 313 9.58 19.62 -11.34
C ASP A 313 9.73 18.68 -10.13
N ARG A 314 10.41 17.53 -10.28
CA ARG A 314 10.54 16.48 -9.25
C ARG A 314 11.66 16.75 -8.25
N VAL A 315 12.42 17.83 -8.46
CA VAL A 315 13.46 18.30 -7.53
C VAL A 315 12.94 19.44 -6.69
N LEU A 316 13.51 19.59 -5.49
CA LEU A 316 13.31 20.78 -4.68
C LEU A 316 14.32 21.84 -5.14
N ALA A 317 13.83 23.00 -5.59
CA ALA A 317 14.69 24.06 -6.10
C ALA A 317 15.59 24.63 -4.99
N GLU A 318 15.00 25.09 -3.89
CA GLU A 318 15.72 25.73 -2.78
C GLU A 318 15.62 24.88 -1.50
N PRO A 319 16.64 24.91 -0.62
CA PRO A 319 16.53 24.27 0.69
C PRO A 319 15.30 24.77 1.45
N ALA A 320 14.53 23.84 2.05
CA ALA A 320 13.34 24.23 2.80
C ALA A 320 13.71 25.10 4.02
N PRO A 321 12.89 26.09 4.42
CA PRO A 321 13.20 26.98 5.55
C PRO A 321 13.55 26.24 6.84
N ALA A 322 12.87 25.12 7.13
CA ALA A 322 13.16 24.29 8.29
C ALA A 322 14.56 23.63 8.23
N MET A 323 15.06 23.29 7.03
CA MET A 323 16.42 22.77 6.88
C MET A 323 17.45 23.85 7.22
N LEU A 324 17.24 25.07 6.72
CA LEU A 324 18.12 26.21 6.98
C LEU A 324 18.12 26.60 8.46
N ALA A 325 16.94 26.69 9.09
CA ALA A 325 16.82 27.01 10.51
C ALA A 325 17.59 26.00 11.40
N LEU A 326 17.49 24.71 11.09
CA LEU A 326 18.25 23.67 11.80
C LEU A 326 19.75 23.76 11.54
N ALA A 327 20.16 24.10 10.32
CA ALA A 327 21.57 24.31 9.98
C ALA A 327 22.17 25.46 10.79
N SER A 328 21.45 26.58 10.87
CA SER A 328 21.85 27.76 11.66
C SER A 328 21.94 27.44 13.15
N ALA A 329 20.96 26.69 13.70
CA ALA A 329 20.99 26.26 15.10
C ALA A 329 22.22 25.39 15.42
N ARG A 330 22.67 24.58 14.46
CA ARG A 330 23.88 23.74 14.55
C ARG A 330 25.17 24.45 14.16
N ARG A 331 25.08 25.73 13.76
CA ARG A 331 26.23 26.53 13.28
C ARG A 331 26.98 25.90 12.12
N TRP A 332 26.26 25.18 11.26
CA TRP A 332 26.83 24.72 10.01
C TRP A 332 27.03 25.91 9.06
N ASP A 333 28.19 25.94 8.40
CA ASP A 333 28.44 26.90 7.33
C ASP A 333 27.56 26.54 6.13
N ASP A 334 26.47 27.25 5.97
CA ASP A 334 25.48 27.03 4.93
C ASP A 334 25.84 27.72 3.61
N GLY A 335 26.88 28.58 3.57
CA GLY A 335 27.25 29.38 2.40
C GLY A 335 26.06 29.94 1.61
N ALA A 336 26.28 30.38 0.37
CA ALA A 336 25.19 30.45 -0.59
C ALA A 336 25.10 29.08 -1.28
N ALA A 337 24.24 28.17 -0.79
CA ALA A 337 23.87 27.00 -1.59
C ALA A 337 22.83 27.43 -2.63
N ASP A 338 23.14 27.21 -3.91
CA ASP A 338 22.27 27.60 -5.02
C ASP A 338 20.99 26.75 -5.09
N ASP A 339 21.05 25.50 -4.63
CA ASP A 339 19.90 24.57 -4.64
C ASP A 339 19.91 23.56 -3.48
N ALA A 340 18.75 22.93 -3.24
CA ALA A 340 18.56 21.97 -2.15
C ALA A 340 19.44 20.70 -2.26
N ALA A 341 19.65 20.21 -3.48
CA ALA A 341 20.46 19.02 -3.72
C ALA A 341 21.94 19.30 -3.39
N THR A 342 22.46 20.43 -3.85
CA THR A 342 23.81 20.93 -3.58
C THR A 342 24.01 21.15 -2.08
N TRP A 343 23.01 21.71 -1.39
CA TRP A 343 23.04 21.82 0.08
C TRP A 343 23.21 20.46 0.76
N VAL A 344 22.39 19.46 0.39
CA VAL A 344 22.46 18.11 0.99
C VAL A 344 23.79 17.44 0.72
N ARG A 345 24.32 17.53 -0.52
CA ARG A 345 25.64 16.96 -0.85
C ARG A 345 26.74 17.57 0.01
N ARG A 346 26.76 18.90 0.10
CA ARG A 346 27.79 19.61 0.86
C ARG A 346 27.73 19.25 2.34
N MET A 347 26.55 19.22 2.93
CA MET A 347 26.38 18.88 4.34
C MET A 347 26.72 17.43 4.63
N THR A 348 26.29 16.50 3.78
CA THR A 348 26.64 15.08 3.90
C THR A 348 28.14 14.88 3.75
N GLY A 349 28.77 15.52 2.76
CA GLY A 349 30.21 15.47 2.56
C GLY A 349 31.02 16.07 3.72
N HIS A 350 30.54 17.15 4.34
CA HIS A 350 31.13 17.68 5.58
C HIS A 350 31.05 16.65 6.71
N ALA A 351 29.85 16.11 6.96
CA ALA A 351 29.63 15.11 8.00
C ALA A 351 30.48 13.84 7.80
N LEU A 352 30.66 13.40 6.55
CA LEU A 352 31.54 12.27 6.20
C LEU A 352 33.01 12.54 6.52
N ARG A 353 33.51 13.76 6.28
CA ARG A 353 34.87 14.16 6.66
C ARG A 353 35.03 14.21 8.18
N SER A 354 34.08 14.81 8.89
CA SER A 354 34.06 14.82 10.36
C SER A 354 34.11 13.40 10.94
N ALA A 355 33.35 12.47 10.36
CA ALA A 355 33.36 11.07 10.76
C ALA A 355 34.72 10.40 10.52
N ALA A 356 35.34 10.65 9.36
CA ALA A 356 36.67 10.12 9.04
C ALA A 356 37.78 10.68 9.97
N ASP A 357 37.63 11.93 10.44
CA ASP A 357 38.52 12.58 11.39
C ASP A 357 38.27 12.14 12.86
N GLY A 358 37.36 11.19 13.08
CA GLY A 358 37.06 10.64 14.42
C GLY A 358 36.16 11.52 15.28
N LEU A 359 35.52 12.54 14.71
CA LEU A 359 34.62 13.47 15.43
C LEU A 359 33.19 12.91 15.62
N GLY A 360 32.92 11.70 15.11
CA GLY A 360 31.65 10.99 15.27
C GLY A 360 30.72 11.07 14.06
N VAL A 361 29.53 10.48 14.17
CA VAL A 361 28.52 10.36 13.09
C VAL A 361 27.27 11.22 13.34
N ASP A 362 27.32 12.09 14.35
CA ASP A 362 26.16 12.87 14.77
C ASP A 362 25.75 13.88 13.70
N ASP A 363 26.72 14.49 12.99
CA ASP A 363 26.45 15.36 11.85
C ASP A 363 25.65 14.65 10.73
N LEU A 364 25.90 13.36 10.46
CA LEU A 364 25.14 12.59 9.47
C LEU A 364 23.69 12.37 9.92
N GLN A 365 23.50 12.07 11.20
CA GLN A 365 22.17 11.92 11.79
C GLN A 365 21.42 13.24 11.72
N ASP A 366 22.12 14.34 11.97
CA ASP A 366 21.59 15.69 11.96
C ASP A 366 21.13 16.11 10.57
N VAL A 367 21.86 15.77 9.51
CA VAL A 367 21.44 16.04 8.11
C VAL A 367 20.15 15.30 7.80
N LEU A 368 20.06 14.02 8.18
CA LEU A 368 18.85 13.23 7.98
C LEU A 368 17.67 13.79 8.78
N GLN A 369 17.88 14.17 10.03
CA GLN A 369 16.86 14.80 10.87
C GLN A 369 16.34 16.09 10.22
N SER A 370 17.22 16.92 9.64
CA SER A 370 16.82 18.15 8.94
C SER A 370 15.91 17.88 7.75
N ILE A 371 16.21 16.86 6.93
CA ILE A 371 15.38 16.48 5.79
C ILE A 371 14.01 15.96 6.27
N VAL A 372 14.00 15.07 7.27
CA VAL A 372 12.76 14.46 7.79
C VAL A 372 11.86 15.52 8.42
N LEU A 373 12.40 16.37 9.30
CA LEU A 373 11.58 17.37 9.99
C LEU A 373 11.09 18.46 9.03
N ALA A 374 11.88 18.83 8.02
CA ALA A 374 11.41 19.72 6.97
C ALA A 374 10.26 19.11 6.15
N ALA A 375 10.28 17.80 5.89
CA ALA A 375 9.17 17.11 5.25
C ALA A 375 7.91 17.10 6.13
N VAL A 376 8.05 16.95 7.46
CA VAL A 376 6.94 17.04 8.42
C VAL A 376 6.28 18.42 8.39
N VAL A 377 7.08 19.48 8.45
CA VAL A 377 6.60 20.86 8.41
C VAL A 377 5.92 21.17 7.08
N ALA A 378 6.58 20.84 5.96
CA ALA A 378 6.04 21.14 4.64
C ALA A 378 4.76 20.35 4.32
N GLY A 379 4.67 19.10 4.76
CA GLY A 379 3.50 18.24 4.59
C GLY A 379 2.40 18.44 5.63
N LYS A 380 2.58 19.34 6.61
CA LYS A 380 1.66 19.55 7.74
C LYS A 380 1.27 18.21 8.38
N ALA A 381 2.29 17.41 8.69
CA ALA A 381 2.14 16.09 9.30
C ALA A 381 2.31 16.21 10.82
N ASP A 382 1.71 15.29 11.58
CA ASP A 382 1.93 15.20 13.02
C ASP A 382 3.30 14.61 13.33
N TYR A 383 3.75 13.67 12.50
CA TYR A 383 5.12 13.17 12.53
C TYR A 383 5.52 12.60 11.17
N GLY A 384 6.82 12.41 11.00
CA GLY A 384 7.38 11.85 9.78
C GLY A 384 8.64 11.07 10.06
N MET A 385 9.09 10.34 9.06
CA MET A 385 10.20 9.42 9.23
C MET A 385 10.96 9.13 7.94
N SER A 386 12.20 8.71 8.13
CA SER A 386 13.02 8.00 7.16
C SER A 386 13.79 6.88 7.86
N SER A 387 14.08 5.80 7.14
CA SER A 387 14.82 4.65 7.69
C SER A 387 15.80 4.08 6.68
N GLY A 388 16.83 3.41 7.18
CA GLY A 388 17.85 2.75 6.36
C GLY A 388 18.63 1.72 7.17
N VAL A 389 19.70 1.22 6.56
CA VAL A 389 20.67 0.34 7.23
C VAL A 389 21.64 1.20 8.05
N ARG A 390 22.06 0.72 9.24
CA ARG A 390 23.00 1.45 10.10
C ARG A 390 24.40 1.50 9.51
N ASP A 391 24.81 0.43 8.85
CA ASP A 391 26.12 0.28 8.24
C ASP A 391 25.91 -0.13 6.77
N LEU A 392 26.15 0.82 5.87
CA LEU A 392 25.94 0.62 4.44
C LEU A 392 26.89 -0.43 3.86
N ALA A 393 28.10 -0.57 4.41
CA ALA A 393 29.08 -1.54 3.96
C ALA A 393 28.59 -2.99 4.11
N ARG A 394 27.69 -3.26 5.06
CA ARG A 394 27.09 -4.59 5.23
C ARG A 394 26.16 -4.99 4.10
N LEU A 395 25.74 -4.06 3.24
CA LEU A 395 25.05 -4.37 1.99
C LEU A 395 26.02 -4.72 0.85
N ALA A 396 27.29 -4.31 0.94
CA ALA A 396 28.30 -4.51 -0.10
C ALA A 396 29.01 -5.88 -0.03
N GLN A 397 28.94 -6.59 1.11
CA GLN A 397 29.84 -7.72 1.39
C GLN A 397 29.72 -8.88 0.37
N GLU A 398 30.79 -9.06 -0.41
CA GLU A 398 31.11 -10.26 -1.20
C GLU A 398 31.56 -11.40 -0.25
N ALA A 399 30.63 -11.97 0.53
CA ALA A 399 30.92 -13.25 1.16
C ALA A 399 30.84 -14.35 0.09
N GLU A 400 31.72 -15.36 0.17
CA GLU A 400 31.66 -16.59 -0.64
C GLU A 400 30.26 -17.22 -0.50
N GLY A 401 29.36 -16.88 -1.41
CA GLY A 401 27.93 -17.13 -1.27
C GLY A 401 27.15 -15.87 -0.87
N PHE A 402 26.46 -15.30 -1.87
CA PHE A 402 25.54 -14.16 -1.80
C PHE A 402 24.57 -14.14 -0.60
N GLY A 403 24.28 -15.32 -0.04
CA GLY A 403 23.39 -15.47 1.10
C GLY A 403 23.95 -14.94 2.43
N GLU A 404 25.24 -15.06 2.75
CA GLU A 404 25.69 -14.96 4.14
C GLU A 404 25.63 -13.54 4.74
N GLY A 405 26.09 -12.52 4.01
CA GLY A 405 26.06 -11.13 4.50
C GLY A 405 24.64 -10.59 4.71
N MET A 406 23.73 -10.88 3.78
CA MET A 406 22.32 -10.51 3.89
C MET A 406 21.56 -11.38 4.91
N GLN A 407 21.91 -12.65 5.07
CA GLN A 407 21.39 -13.52 6.13
C GLN A 407 21.78 -13.01 7.52
N ALA A 408 22.98 -12.47 7.67
CA ALA A 408 23.46 -11.95 8.93
C ALA A 408 22.74 -10.66 9.36
N LEU A 409 22.08 -9.95 8.44
CA LEU A 409 21.30 -8.77 8.79
C LEU A 409 20.12 -9.12 9.69
N LYS A 410 20.06 -8.47 10.84
CA LYS A 410 18.98 -8.55 11.83
C LYS A 410 18.29 -7.20 11.93
N LYS A 411 17.09 -7.18 12.51
CA LYS A 411 16.33 -5.94 12.76
C LYS A 411 17.19 -4.80 13.40
N PRO A 412 18.07 -5.04 14.39
CA PRO A 412 18.91 -3.99 14.97
C PRO A 412 19.95 -3.37 14.02
N ASP A 413 20.24 -4.01 12.89
CA ASP A 413 21.15 -3.49 11.86
C ASP A 413 20.51 -2.37 11.02
N PHE A 414 19.24 -2.07 11.28
CA PHE A 414 18.48 -0.99 10.67
C PHE A 414 18.16 0.08 11.73
N PHE A 415 17.77 1.25 11.25
CA PHE A 415 17.27 2.34 12.09
C PHE A 415 16.09 3.03 11.42
N CYS A 416 15.36 3.84 12.19
CA CYS A 416 14.38 4.77 11.66
C CYS A 416 14.47 6.09 12.43
N CYS A 417 14.78 7.18 11.73
CA CYS A 417 14.61 8.53 12.23
C CYS A 417 13.12 8.85 12.15
N VAL A 418 12.45 8.98 13.29
CA VAL A 418 11.05 9.39 13.42
C VAL A 418 11.03 10.65 14.27
N LEU A 419 10.46 11.73 13.74
CA LEU A 419 10.40 13.04 14.39
C LEU A 419 8.96 13.57 14.40
N PRO A 420 8.49 14.13 15.53
CA PRO A 420 7.18 14.75 15.62
C PRO A 420 7.22 16.18 15.09
N SER A 421 6.06 16.73 14.77
CA SER A 421 5.88 18.17 14.60
C SER A 421 5.94 18.88 15.96
N ALA A 422 6.20 20.19 15.94
CA ALA A 422 6.14 21.01 17.14
C ALA A 422 4.74 20.93 17.79
N ALA A 423 3.68 20.99 16.98
CA ALA A 423 2.29 20.88 17.46
C ALA A 423 2.04 19.54 18.17
N MET A 424 2.46 18.41 17.61
CA MET A 424 2.31 17.10 18.26
C MET A 424 3.08 17.04 19.59
N ALA A 425 4.28 17.63 19.64
CA ALA A 425 5.09 17.68 20.85
C ALA A 425 4.50 18.58 21.95
N GLU A 426 3.70 19.58 21.57
CA GLU A 426 2.97 20.47 22.49
C GLU A 426 1.64 19.87 22.96
N ASP A 427 0.91 19.20 22.05
CA ASP A 427 -0.44 18.69 22.30
C ASP A 427 -0.48 17.38 23.11
N LEU A 428 0.63 16.63 23.15
CA LEU A 428 0.71 15.33 23.80
C LEU A 428 1.79 15.28 24.88
N PRO A 429 1.60 14.46 25.94
CA PRO A 429 2.66 14.21 26.92
C PRO A 429 3.93 13.65 26.27
N GLU A 430 5.09 14.12 26.70
CA GLU A 430 6.41 13.73 26.17
C GLU A 430 6.64 12.20 26.15
N GLU A 431 6.19 11.50 27.20
CA GLU A 431 6.25 10.03 27.29
C GLU A 431 5.40 9.37 26.20
N GLU A 432 4.20 9.89 25.93
CA GLU A 432 3.32 9.37 24.89
C GLU A 432 3.90 9.60 23.48
N VAL A 433 4.47 10.79 23.23
CA VAL A 433 5.17 11.09 21.98
C VAL A 433 6.33 10.11 21.80
N THR A 434 7.17 9.95 22.82
CA THR A 434 8.33 9.04 22.77
C THR A 434 7.93 7.59 22.49
N ASP A 435 6.88 7.11 23.15
CA ASP A 435 6.31 5.78 22.93
C ASP A 435 5.85 5.59 21.47
N ILE A 436 5.12 6.57 20.92
CA ILE A 436 4.65 6.53 19.53
C ILE A 436 5.85 6.48 18.57
N LEU A 437 6.81 7.40 18.71
CA LEU A 437 7.96 7.49 17.81
C LEU A 437 8.78 6.19 17.83
N TRP A 438 9.01 5.62 19.01
CA TRP A 438 9.79 4.38 19.13
C TRP A 438 9.06 3.16 18.56
N GLN A 439 7.74 3.02 18.80
CA GLN A 439 6.96 1.93 18.23
C GLN A 439 6.95 1.99 16.69
N VAL A 440 6.81 3.19 16.13
CA VAL A 440 6.91 3.42 14.69
C VAL A 440 8.29 3.04 14.19
N ALA A 441 9.36 3.50 14.85
CA ALA A 441 10.74 3.19 14.47
C ALA A 441 10.99 1.68 14.43
N GLN A 442 10.54 0.95 15.46
CA GLN A 442 10.67 -0.51 15.53
C GLN A 442 9.95 -1.23 14.40
N ARG A 443 8.74 -0.79 14.03
CA ARG A 443 7.97 -1.35 12.91
C ARG A 443 8.66 -1.08 11.58
N MET A 444 9.28 0.10 11.40
CA MET A 444 10.01 0.45 10.18
C MET A 444 11.34 -0.30 10.05
N MET A 445 12.07 -0.51 11.14
CA MET A 445 13.25 -1.39 11.16
C MET A 445 12.89 -2.82 10.70
N TYR A 446 11.75 -3.34 11.16
CA TYR A 446 11.24 -4.64 10.71
C TYR A 446 10.90 -4.66 9.21
N ASN A 447 10.29 -3.59 8.70
CA ASN A 447 10.00 -3.45 7.25
C ASN A 447 11.28 -3.45 6.42
N ARG A 448 12.28 -2.64 6.80
CA ARG A 448 13.55 -2.57 6.07
C ARG A 448 14.27 -3.90 6.04
N TRP A 449 14.31 -4.59 7.17
CA TRP A 449 14.84 -5.95 7.25
C TRP A 449 14.17 -6.91 6.26
N HIS A 450 12.87 -6.76 5.98
CA HIS A 450 12.16 -7.57 4.99
C HIS A 450 12.30 -7.12 3.54
N PHE A 451 12.55 -5.84 3.28
CA PHE A 451 12.61 -5.30 1.92
C PHE A 451 13.96 -5.55 1.25
N VAL A 452 15.05 -5.61 2.01
CA VAL A 452 16.39 -5.84 1.44
C VAL A 452 16.43 -7.12 0.58
N PRO A 453 15.99 -8.30 1.06
CA PRO A 453 16.00 -9.50 0.23
C PRO A 453 15.01 -9.45 -0.95
N GLY A 454 13.93 -8.66 -0.84
CA GLY A 454 12.91 -8.54 -1.89
C GLY A 454 13.35 -7.80 -3.16
N ASN A 455 14.59 -7.31 -3.19
CA ASN A 455 15.21 -6.72 -4.38
C ASN A 455 15.87 -7.75 -5.32
N PHE A 456 15.99 -9.01 -4.88
CA PHE A 456 16.72 -10.06 -5.59
C PHE A 456 15.80 -11.13 -6.14
N ASP A 457 16.34 -11.94 -7.05
CA ASP A 457 15.60 -13.08 -7.58
C ASP A 457 15.41 -14.14 -6.51
N ARG A 458 14.30 -14.89 -6.61
CA ARG A 458 13.95 -15.90 -5.61
C ARG A 458 15.06 -16.94 -5.40
N ALA A 459 15.81 -17.27 -6.44
CA ALA A 459 16.94 -18.22 -6.39
C ALA A 459 18.13 -17.69 -5.58
N GLU A 460 18.27 -16.36 -5.46
CA GLU A 460 19.32 -15.70 -4.70
C GLU A 460 18.94 -15.58 -3.20
N VAL A 461 17.65 -15.65 -2.86
CA VAL A 461 17.18 -15.54 -1.48
C VAL A 461 17.10 -16.92 -0.79
N PRO A 462 17.75 -17.10 0.38
CA PRO A 462 17.71 -18.36 1.11
C PRO A 462 16.28 -18.81 1.44
N ARG A 463 16.01 -20.12 1.38
CA ARG A 463 14.66 -20.65 1.57
C ARG A 463 14.04 -20.32 2.93
N ASN A 464 14.86 -20.24 3.98
CA ASN A 464 14.43 -19.89 5.33
C ASN A 464 14.35 -18.37 5.58
N ARG A 465 14.69 -17.53 4.60
CA ARG A 465 14.66 -16.08 4.72
C ARG A 465 13.31 -15.54 4.26
N HIS A 466 12.51 -15.07 5.21
CA HIS A 466 11.29 -14.32 4.90
C HIS A 466 11.63 -12.94 4.32
N TYR A 467 10.80 -12.42 3.41
CA TYR A 467 10.96 -11.11 2.78
C TYR A 467 9.62 -10.56 2.28
N PHE A 468 9.58 -9.26 2.04
CA PHE A 468 8.49 -8.60 1.33
C PHE A 468 9.02 -7.90 0.10
N PHE A 469 8.20 -7.77 -0.94
CA PHE A 469 8.56 -6.92 -2.07
C PHE A 469 8.67 -5.46 -1.61
N PRO A 470 9.76 -4.75 -1.97
CA PRO A 470 9.93 -3.35 -1.58
C PRO A 470 8.86 -2.47 -2.24
N PRO A 471 8.38 -1.42 -1.56
CA PRO A 471 7.52 -0.43 -2.17
C PRO A 471 8.30 0.33 -3.26
N LEU A 472 7.69 0.48 -4.43
CA LEU A 472 8.34 1.06 -5.61
C LEU A 472 7.82 2.47 -5.95
N VAL A 473 6.54 2.72 -5.70
CA VAL A 473 5.87 3.98 -6.05
C VAL A 473 5.30 4.64 -4.80
N PRO A 474 5.15 5.98 -4.79
CA PRO A 474 4.50 6.67 -3.69
C PRO A 474 3.07 6.22 -3.46
N ASP A 475 2.58 6.33 -2.24
CA ASP A 475 1.20 6.03 -1.89
C ASP A 475 0.64 6.95 -0.80
N ILE A 476 -0.67 7.19 -0.89
CA ILE A 476 -1.48 7.92 0.09
C ILE A 476 -2.45 6.92 0.72
N GLY A 477 -2.31 6.67 2.03
CA GLY A 477 -3.19 5.78 2.78
C GLY A 477 -4.22 6.54 3.63
N GLU A 478 -5.44 6.01 3.69
CA GLU A 478 -6.53 6.55 4.49
C GLU A 478 -7.09 5.52 5.46
N TRP A 479 -7.52 5.96 6.64
CA TRP A 479 -8.16 5.12 7.67
C TRP A 479 -7.31 3.91 8.09
N ALA A 480 -5.99 4.07 8.10
CA ALA A 480 -5.04 2.97 8.36
C ALA A 480 -5.06 2.50 9.83
N ASP A 481 -5.56 3.32 10.74
CA ASP A 481 -5.74 3.09 12.18
C ASP A 481 -6.86 2.09 12.49
N LEU A 482 -7.86 1.96 11.61
CA LEU A 482 -9.07 1.18 11.90
C LEU A 482 -8.88 -0.35 11.85
N ARG A 483 -7.77 -0.85 11.28
CA ARG A 483 -7.59 -2.31 11.06
C ARG A 483 -6.29 -2.92 11.56
N HIS A 484 -5.27 -2.13 11.84
CA HIS A 484 -3.99 -2.63 12.35
C HIS A 484 -3.77 -2.12 13.75
N GLY A 485 -3.56 -3.02 14.72
CA GLY A 485 -3.37 -2.64 16.13
C GLY A 485 -2.21 -1.68 16.32
N GLY A 486 -1.08 -1.94 15.63
CA GLY A 486 0.07 -1.03 15.64
C GLY A 486 -0.25 0.36 15.05
N HIS A 487 -1.08 0.44 14.01
CA HIS A 487 -1.53 1.72 13.46
C HIS A 487 -2.48 2.45 14.42
N SER A 488 -3.42 1.75 15.05
CA SER A 488 -4.30 2.33 16.06
C SER A 488 -3.51 2.90 17.24
N THR A 489 -2.54 2.13 17.78
CA THR A 489 -1.70 2.58 18.90
C THR A 489 -0.81 3.77 18.53
N ALA A 490 -0.22 3.77 17.34
CA ALA A 490 0.57 4.89 16.83
C ALA A 490 -0.28 5.99 16.15
N ARG A 491 -1.61 5.92 16.27
CA ARG A 491 -2.62 6.83 15.70
C ARG A 491 -2.35 7.16 14.21
N VAL A 492 -2.04 6.14 13.43
CA VAL A 492 -1.70 6.23 12.00
C VAL A 492 -2.99 6.28 11.17
N ARG A 493 -3.66 7.44 11.15
CA ARG A 493 -4.94 7.58 10.43
C ARG A 493 -4.75 7.81 8.94
N PHE A 494 -4.03 8.87 8.58
CA PHE A 494 -3.66 9.16 7.20
C PHE A 494 -2.16 9.02 7.05
N THR A 495 -1.74 8.41 5.95
CA THR A 495 -0.32 8.16 5.68
C THR A 495 0.04 8.60 4.29
N LEU A 496 1.30 8.98 4.13
CA LEU A 496 1.90 9.21 2.83
C LEU A 496 3.27 8.55 2.87
N ARG A 497 3.56 7.69 1.88
CA ARG A 497 4.88 7.09 1.68
C ARG A 497 5.45 7.50 0.33
N ALA A 498 6.71 7.93 0.30
CA ALA A 498 7.48 8.19 -0.91
C ALA A 498 8.78 7.35 -0.90
N PRO A 499 8.78 6.16 -1.53
CA PRO A 499 9.92 5.25 -1.49
C PRO A 499 11.11 5.73 -2.32
N GLY A 500 12.31 5.37 -1.87
CA GLY A 500 13.57 5.70 -2.52
C GLY A 500 14.42 4.45 -2.85
N ALA A 501 15.23 4.46 -3.92
CA ALA A 501 15.24 5.47 -4.97
C ALA A 501 13.92 5.44 -5.77
N ALA A 502 13.44 6.62 -6.16
CA ALA A 502 12.24 6.76 -6.98
C ALA A 502 12.38 6.03 -8.32
N MET A 503 11.27 5.68 -8.98
CA MET A 503 11.33 4.86 -10.21
C MET A 503 11.99 5.56 -11.39
N TRP A 504 11.95 6.90 -11.44
CA TRP A 504 12.65 7.71 -12.45
C TRP A 504 14.14 7.93 -12.14
N LEU A 505 14.62 7.43 -11.00
CA LEU A 505 16.03 7.44 -10.64
C LEU A 505 16.59 6.01 -10.73
N PRO A 506 17.90 5.88 -11.02
CA PRO A 506 18.59 4.62 -10.83
C PRO A 506 18.39 4.10 -9.40
N PRO A 507 18.34 2.78 -9.16
CA PRO A 507 18.36 2.25 -7.80
C PRO A 507 19.60 2.75 -7.02
N LEU A 508 19.56 2.65 -5.69
CA LEU A 508 20.76 2.85 -4.88
C LEU A 508 21.72 1.68 -5.18
N SER A 509 22.94 1.99 -5.59
CA SER A 509 23.97 0.98 -5.84
C SER A 509 24.95 0.92 -4.68
N VAL A 510 25.20 -0.28 -4.16
CA VAL A 510 26.17 -0.53 -3.08
C VAL A 510 26.86 -1.86 -3.36
N GLY A 511 28.19 -1.88 -3.49
CA GLY A 511 28.94 -3.11 -3.81
C GLY A 511 28.45 -3.81 -5.08
N GLY A 512 28.09 -3.04 -6.12
CA GLY A 512 27.55 -3.58 -7.39
C GLY A 512 26.13 -4.15 -7.32
N LYS A 513 25.42 -4.00 -6.19
CA LYS A 513 24.03 -4.45 -6.01
C LYS A 513 23.07 -3.28 -6.00
N ASN A 514 21.83 -3.52 -6.45
CA ASN A 514 20.82 -2.49 -6.65
C ASN A 514 19.67 -2.63 -5.65
N TYR A 515 19.34 -1.54 -4.97
CA TYR A 515 18.29 -1.53 -3.95
C TYR A 515 17.23 -0.46 -4.24
N ARG A 516 15.96 -0.88 -4.16
CA ARG A 516 14.77 -0.03 -4.07
C ARG A 516 14.05 -0.26 -2.75
N GLY A 517 13.41 0.79 -2.23
CA GLY A 517 12.76 0.77 -0.92
C GLY A 517 13.74 0.66 0.26
N ALA A 518 15.04 0.95 0.03
CA ALA A 518 16.08 0.94 1.05
C ALA A 518 15.87 2.07 2.08
N TYR A 519 15.29 3.17 1.61
CA TYR A 519 14.81 4.31 2.39
C TYR A 519 13.48 4.79 1.81
N ASP A 520 12.78 5.63 2.57
CA ASP A 520 11.59 6.34 2.15
C ASP A 520 11.42 7.60 3.01
N ILE A 521 10.60 8.53 2.54
CA ILE A 521 9.95 9.50 3.41
C ILE A 521 8.55 8.97 3.70
N ARG A 522 8.17 8.92 4.97
CA ARG A 522 6.76 8.72 5.36
C ARG A 522 6.29 9.83 6.25
N LEU A 523 5.06 10.27 6.01
CA LEU A 523 4.37 11.28 6.79
C LEU A 523 3.08 10.69 7.35
N VAL A 524 2.71 11.09 8.55
CA VAL A 524 1.48 10.65 9.21
C VAL A 524 0.70 11.85 9.72
N ARG A 525 -0.62 11.84 9.46
CA ARG A 525 -1.59 12.66 10.18
C ARG A 525 -2.44 11.74 11.06
N MET A 526 -2.53 12.09 12.32
CA MET A 526 -3.27 11.39 13.37
C MET A 526 -4.75 11.73 13.34
N ASP A 527 -5.08 12.92 12.83
CA ASP A 527 -6.44 13.36 12.53
C ASP A 527 -6.47 14.40 11.40
N GLY A 528 -7.64 14.96 11.10
CA GLY A 528 -7.81 16.05 10.13
C GLY A 528 -8.03 15.55 8.69
N PRO A 529 -7.66 16.35 7.68
CA PRO A 529 -7.89 15.97 6.28
C PRO A 529 -6.84 14.96 5.77
N PRO A 530 -7.23 14.04 4.87
CA PRO A 530 -6.30 13.16 4.16
C PRO A 530 -5.18 13.93 3.44
N PHE A 531 -4.05 13.25 3.20
CA PHE A 531 -3.01 13.80 2.34
C PHE A 531 -3.49 13.96 0.89
N THR A 532 -2.99 15.00 0.25
CA THR A 532 -3.29 15.36 -1.13
C THR A 532 -2.18 14.92 -2.09
N VAL A 533 -2.43 15.07 -3.40
CA VAL A 533 -1.41 14.85 -4.43
C VAL A 533 -0.24 15.84 -4.30
N ASP A 534 -0.49 17.07 -3.86
CA ASP A 534 0.58 18.06 -3.65
C ASP A 534 1.43 17.76 -2.41
N ASP A 535 0.82 17.22 -1.36
CA ASP A 535 1.57 16.65 -0.22
C ASP A 535 2.50 15.53 -0.71
N MET A 536 2.01 14.67 -1.62
CA MET A 536 2.80 13.57 -2.19
C MET A 536 3.96 14.08 -3.06
N ARG A 537 3.75 15.12 -3.87
CA ARG A 537 4.84 15.77 -4.62
C ARG A 537 5.91 16.30 -3.67
N THR A 538 5.48 16.95 -2.59
CA THR A 538 6.37 17.47 -1.54
C THR A 538 7.20 16.36 -0.91
N ALA A 539 6.56 15.29 -0.42
CA ALA A 539 7.26 14.15 0.18
C ALA A 539 8.20 13.43 -0.80
N SER A 540 7.82 13.36 -2.09
CA SER A 540 8.66 12.76 -3.14
C SER A 540 9.92 13.59 -3.40
N ARG A 541 9.83 14.92 -3.37
CA ARG A 541 10.99 15.82 -3.44
C ARG A 541 11.93 15.62 -2.24
N PHE A 542 11.40 15.52 -1.02
CA PHE A 542 12.22 15.19 0.16
C PHE A 542 12.82 13.78 0.10
N SER A 543 12.11 12.80 -0.46
CA SER A 543 12.66 11.46 -0.69
C SER A 543 13.84 11.49 -1.68
N ALA A 544 13.80 12.38 -2.68
CA ALA A 544 14.95 12.61 -3.57
C ALA A 544 16.14 13.28 -2.85
N LEU A 545 15.91 14.10 -1.81
CA LEU A 545 16.99 14.61 -0.96
C LEU A 545 17.62 13.49 -0.11
N VAL A 546 16.81 12.57 0.43
CA VAL A 546 17.31 11.38 1.13
C VAL A 546 18.09 10.46 0.17
N ASP A 547 17.67 10.36 -1.09
CA ASP A 547 18.41 9.64 -2.14
C ASP A 547 19.81 10.21 -2.34
N ILE A 548 19.94 11.54 -2.44
CA ILE A 548 21.25 12.21 -2.53
C ILE A 548 22.11 11.89 -1.31
N PHE A 549 21.54 12.04 -0.10
CA PHE A 549 22.23 11.71 1.15
C PHE A 549 22.83 10.29 1.14
N TRP A 550 22.05 9.28 0.75
CA TRP A 550 22.55 7.90 0.69
C TRP A 550 23.57 7.66 -0.41
N ARG A 551 23.44 8.33 -1.56
CA ARG A 551 24.42 8.21 -2.64
C ARG A 551 25.78 8.79 -2.28
N GLU A 552 25.83 9.90 -1.55
CA GLU A 552 27.10 10.45 -1.07
C GLU A 552 27.78 9.49 -0.07
N ILE A 553 27.01 8.83 0.80
CA ILE A 553 27.54 7.79 1.70
C ILE A 553 28.02 6.56 0.91
N ALA A 554 27.27 6.12 -0.10
CA ALA A 554 27.67 5.01 -0.96
C ALA A 554 28.98 5.31 -1.71
N ALA A 555 29.08 6.49 -2.34
CA ALA A 555 30.28 6.92 -3.04
C ALA A 555 31.49 7.04 -2.09
N HIS A 556 31.28 7.52 -0.86
CA HIS A 556 32.32 7.51 0.17
C HIS A 556 32.74 6.08 0.54
N THR A 557 31.77 5.18 0.71
CA THR A 557 32.05 3.77 1.05
C THR A 557 32.91 3.11 -0.02
N ASP A 558 32.58 3.31 -1.29
CA ASP A 558 33.34 2.79 -2.43
C ASP A 558 34.76 3.39 -2.47
N ALA A 559 34.89 4.71 -2.26
CA ALA A 559 36.18 5.40 -2.26
C ALA A 559 37.11 4.99 -1.10
N HIS A 560 36.56 4.45 -0.01
CA HIS A 560 37.31 4.05 1.19
C HIS A 560 37.36 2.53 1.38
N GLY A 561 37.39 1.78 0.28
CA GLY A 561 37.63 0.33 0.31
C GLY A 561 36.50 -0.48 0.98
N GLY A 562 35.26 0.01 0.87
CA GLY A 562 34.10 -0.64 1.48
C GLY A 562 33.88 -0.26 2.95
N HIS A 563 34.56 0.75 3.49
CA HIS A 563 34.28 1.23 4.84
C HIS A 563 33.21 2.33 4.84
N ALA A 564 32.14 2.12 5.61
CA ALA A 564 31.06 3.09 5.78
C ALA A 564 30.97 3.57 7.24
N PRO A 565 30.59 4.85 7.48
CA PRO A 565 30.21 5.29 8.82
C PRO A 565 29.00 4.50 9.34
N VAL A 566 29.02 4.19 10.65
CA VAL A 566 27.95 3.43 11.30
C VAL A 566 27.04 4.37 12.09
N PHE A 567 25.75 4.41 11.76
CA PHE A 567 24.76 5.22 12.47
C PHE A 567 24.51 4.67 13.89
N THR A 568 24.82 5.47 14.91
CA THR A 568 24.64 5.13 16.34
C THR A 568 23.35 5.70 16.95
N GLY A 569 22.73 6.71 16.31
CA GLY A 569 21.47 7.31 16.75
C GLY A 569 20.20 6.50 16.48
N PHE A 570 19.05 7.07 16.85
CA PHE A 570 17.72 6.49 16.65
C PHE A 570 17.57 5.08 17.25
N THR A 571 18.23 4.84 18.39
CA THR A 571 18.12 3.63 19.19
C THR A 571 17.00 3.80 20.23
N ALA A 572 16.65 2.71 20.92
CA ALA A 572 15.74 2.78 22.07
C ALA A 572 16.20 3.82 23.09
N GLU A 573 17.51 3.87 23.35
CA GLU A 573 18.12 4.83 24.27
C GLU A 573 18.03 6.27 23.77
N TRP A 574 18.23 6.50 22.47
CA TRP A 574 18.09 7.82 21.86
C TRP A 574 16.67 8.38 22.05
N TYR A 575 15.65 7.54 21.83
CA TYR A 575 14.26 7.91 22.07
C TYR A 575 13.95 8.10 23.55
N ALA A 576 14.40 7.19 24.42
CA ALA A 576 14.17 7.27 25.86
C ALA A 576 14.81 8.51 26.52
N LYS A 577 15.92 9.01 25.97
CA LYS A 577 16.58 10.26 26.37
C LYS A 577 15.95 11.52 25.74
N THR A 578 14.87 11.35 24.99
CA THR A 578 14.15 12.41 24.28
C THR A 578 15.03 13.32 23.42
N ALA A 579 16.08 12.74 22.82
CA ALA A 579 17.02 13.47 21.97
C ALA A 579 16.37 14.12 20.72
N TRP A 580 15.15 13.71 20.36
CA TRP A 580 14.34 14.36 19.33
C TRP A 580 13.88 15.78 19.70
N LEU A 581 13.80 16.09 21.00
CA LEU A 581 13.19 17.31 21.52
C LEU A 581 14.02 18.55 21.19
N ASP A 582 15.35 18.46 21.27
CA ASP A 582 16.26 19.56 20.94
C ASP A 582 16.12 19.97 19.48
N THR A 583 16.02 18.99 18.58
CA THR A 583 15.80 19.20 17.14
C THR A 583 14.47 19.91 16.89
N VAL A 584 13.38 19.49 17.54
CA VAL A 584 12.06 20.11 17.36
C VAL A 584 12.00 21.51 17.95
N ARG A 585 12.56 21.73 19.14
CA ARG A 585 12.61 23.06 19.80
C ARG A 585 13.43 24.07 19.02
N SER A 586 14.47 23.62 18.33
CA SER A 586 15.31 24.48 17.47
C SER A 586 14.53 25.12 16.32
N LEU A 587 13.39 24.56 15.91
CA LEU A 587 12.48 25.18 14.95
C LEU A 587 11.49 26.17 15.59
N GLY A 588 11.10 25.94 16.85
CA GLY A 588 10.10 26.75 17.56
C GLY A 588 10.64 28.10 18.07
N GLY A 589 11.95 28.23 18.27
CA GLY A 589 12.59 29.47 18.75
C GLY A 589 12.72 30.60 17.73
N GLY A 590 12.13 30.46 16.53
CA GLY A 590 12.24 31.41 15.42
C GLY A 590 10.94 32.10 15.02
N GLN A 591 9.87 32.02 15.81
CA GLN A 591 8.64 32.81 15.62
C GLN A 591 8.65 34.11 16.43
#